data_AF-A0A644WGM8-F1
#
_entry.id   AF-A0A644WGM8-F1
#
_cell.length_a   1.000
_cell.length_b   1.000
_cell.length_c   1.000
_cell.angle_alpha   90.00
_cell.angle_beta   90.00
_cell.angle_gamma   90.00
#
_symmetry.space_group_name_H-M   'P 1'
#
loop_
_entity.id
_entity.type
_entity.pdbx_description
1 polymer ?
#
loop_
_entity_poly.entity_id
_entity_poly.type
_entity_poly.pdbx_seq_one_letter_code
_entity_poly.pdbx_strand_id
1 'polypeptide(L)'
;MRKKVVNSNIAFILALIILIVVGILIFINFNEKDKYENEGINMTEEEKVIVNEVIKLAEEKIGLEYVWGGKGEIMTEERLDELIGYYGDKYYPLKKETYIGNQAFDCSGLTYWTYREVTGVEIGYSTFEQEDILQGYEVSEEDLQPGDLIYTPGHVVLYKGRGEIINAYNKLPYPIGGVKSGKLYLGDDSVIYRPLDYIKSLE
;
A
#
# COMPACT_ATOMS: atom_id res chain seq x y z
N MET A 1 45.95 -9.60 -39.84
CA MET A 1 45.04 -9.76 -38.66
C MET A 1 45.76 -10.56 -37.58
N ARG A 2 46.18 -9.95 -36.46
CA ARG A 2 46.79 -10.66 -35.31
C ARG A 2 45.67 -11.10 -34.35
N LYS A 3 45.41 -12.40 -34.24
CA LYS A 3 44.54 -12.95 -33.18
C LYS A 3 45.31 -12.87 -31.85
N LYS A 4 44.79 -12.10 -30.87
CA LYS A 4 45.28 -12.14 -29.48
C LYS A 4 45.01 -13.55 -28.94
N VAL A 5 46.07 -14.36 -28.81
CA VAL A 5 46.00 -15.62 -28.07
C VAL A 5 46.03 -15.26 -26.59
N VAL A 6 44.88 -15.31 -25.93
CA VAL A 6 44.82 -15.22 -24.48
C VAL A 6 45.53 -16.45 -23.92
N ASN A 7 46.53 -16.24 -23.06
CA ASN A 7 47.28 -17.33 -22.45
C ASN A 7 46.33 -18.22 -21.64
N SER A 8 46.33 -19.53 -21.90
CA SER A 8 45.41 -20.53 -21.31
C SER A 8 45.33 -20.43 -19.78
N ASN A 9 46.47 -20.16 -19.13
CA ASN A 9 46.54 -19.98 -17.66
C ASN A 9 45.77 -18.76 -17.17
N ILE A 10 45.72 -17.67 -17.95
CA ILE A 10 44.97 -16.45 -17.60
C ILE A 10 43.46 -16.73 -17.73
N ALA A 11 43.04 -17.46 -18.76
CA ALA A 11 41.63 -17.84 -18.93
C ALA A 11 41.15 -18.76 -17.78
N PHE A 12 42.00 -19.68 -17.33
CA PHE A 12 41.69 -20.56 -16.19
C PHE A 12 41.58 -19.80 -14.86
N ILE A 13 42.52 -18.88 -14.60
CA ILE A 13 42.49 -18.03 -13.40
C ILE A 13 41.24 -17.14 -13.38
N LEU A 14 40.88 -16.55 -14.52
CA LEU A 14 39.67 -15.73 -14.63
C LEU A 14 38.39 -16.55 -14.39
N ALA A 15 38.31 -17.77 -14.92
CA ALA A 15 37.17 -18.66 -14.67
C ALA A 15 37.04 -19.04 -13.19
N LEU A 16 38.16 -19.29 -12.50
CA LEU A 16 38.16 -19.61 -11.07
C LEU A 16 37.72 -18.41 -10.22
N ILE A 17 38.20 -17.20 -10.56
CA ILE A 17 37.77 -15.95 -9.88
C ILE A 17 36.26 -15.75 -10.07
N ILE A 18 35.73 -15.95 -11.29
CA ILE A 18 34.30 -15.83 -11.56
C ILE A 18 33.50 -16.82 -10.72
N LEU A 19 33.93 -18.09 -10.63
CA LEU A 19 33.25 -19.10 -9.82
C LEU A 19 33.26 -18.75 -8.33
N ILE A 20 34.37 -18.22 -7.81
CA ILE A 20 34.47 -17.77 -6.41
C ILE A 20 33.53 -16.59 -6.16
N VAL A 21 33.52 -15.59 -7.05
CA VAL A 21 32.65 -14.41 -6.93
C VAL A 21 31.17 -14.81 -7.00
N VAL A 22 30.80 -15.69 -7.93
CA VAL A 22 29.43 -16.23 -8.03
C VAL A 22 29.08 -17.03 -6.79
N GLY A 23 29.98 -17.86 -6.28
CA GLY A 23 29.77 -18.61 -5.04
C GLY A 23 29.58 -17.71 -3.82
N ILE A 24 30.36 -16.63 -3.70
CA ILE A 24 30.22 -15.63 -2.65
C ILE A 24 28.89 -14.89 -2.78
N LEU A 25 28.50 -14.47 -3.99
CA LEU A 25 27.22 -13.79 -4.23
C LEU A 25 26.04 -14.69 -3.88
N ILE A 26 26.06 -15.97 -4.26
CA ILE A 26 25.04 -16.95 -3.91
C ILE A 26 25.00 -17.14 -2.39
N PHE A 27 26.14 -17.30 -1.73
CA PHE A 27 26.22 -17.48 -0.28
C PHE A 27 25.70 -16.26 0.51
N ILE A 28 26.00 -15.03 0.04
CA ILE A 28 25.45 -13.80 0.62
C ILE A 28 23.92 -13.78 0.46
N ASN A 29 23.40 -14.08 -0.74
CA ASN A 29 21.96 -14.11 -1.00
C ASN A 29 21.22 -15.17 -0.16
N PHE A 30 21.85 -16.32 0.12
CA PHE A 30 21.26 -17.38 0.95
C PHE A 30 21.26 -17.06 2.45
N ASN A 31 22.12 -16.15 2.91
CA ASN A 31 22.24 -15.80 4.33
C ASN A 31 21.50 -14.50 4.71
N GLU A 32 20.95 -13.76 3.75
CA GLU A 32 19.96 -12.73 4.07
C GLU A 32 18.65 -13.42 4.46
N LYS A 33 18.35 -13.43 5.76
CA LYS A 33 17.01 -13.76 6.24
C LYS A 33 16.01 -12.79 5.60
N ASP A 34 14.95 -13.30 4.98
CA ASP A 34 13.88 -12.44 4.48
C ASP A 34 13.27 -11.72 5.69
N LYS A 35 13.43 -10.38 5.76
CA LYS A 35 12.89 -9.56 6.85
C LYS A 35 11.38 -9.79 7.03
N TYR A 36 10.69 -10.19 5.96
CA TYR A 36 9.25 -10.40 5.92
C TYR A 36 8.85 -11.87 6.11
N GLU A 37 9.76 -12.75 6.53
CA GLU A 37 9.49 -14.19 6.67
C GLU A 37 8.32 -14.51 7.63
N ASN A 38 8.03 -13.60 8.57
CA ASN A 38 6.96 -13.76 9.55
C ASN A 38 5.61 -13.11 9.15
N GLU A 39 5.54 -12.45 7.99
CA GLU A 39 4.28 -11.89 7.50
C GLU A 39 3.27 -12.99 7.17
N GLY A 40 2.02 -12.82 7.63
CA GLY A 40 0.91 -13.73 7.45
C GLY A 40 1.00 -15.04 8.25
N ILE A 41 2.06 -15.28 9.03
CA ILE A 41 2.21 -16.54 9.79
C ILE A 41 1.12 -16.69 10.84
N ASN A 42 0.74 -15.60 11.49
CA ASN A 42 -0.25 -15.60 12.58
C ASN A 42 -1.70 -15.45 12.08
N MET A 43 -1.94 -15.50 10.77
CA MET A 43 -3.28 -15.42 10.19
C MET A 43 -3.84 -16.81 9.85
N THR A 44 -5.13 -17.03 10.08
CA THR A 44 -5.86 -18.18 9.53
C THR A 44 -5.98 -18.08 8.01
N GLU A 45 -6.38 -19.17 7.35
CA GLU A 45 -6.59 -19.14 5.91
C GLU A 45 -7.78 -18.24 5.53
N GLU A 46 -8.85 -18.19 6.34
CA GLU A 46 -9.96 -17.27 6.12
C GLU A 46 -9.52 -15.81 6.23
N GLU A 47 -8.72 -15.48 7.25
CA GLU A 47 -8.14 -14.16 7.46
C GLU A 47 -7.27 -13.72 6.26
N LYS A 48 -6.43 -14.63 5.74
CA LYS A 48 -5.64 -14.37 4.54
C LYS A 48 -6.50 -14.11 3.32
N VAL A 49 -7.62 -14.82 3.15
CA VAL A 49 -8.56 -14.57 2.05
C VAL A 49 -9.13 -13.15 2.13
N ILE A 50 -9.57 -12.72 3.31
CA ILE A 50 -10.10 -11.38 3.54
C ILE A 50 -9.03 -10.33 3.22
N VAL A 51 -7.84 -10.44 3.82
CA VAL A 51 -6.74 -9.48 3.64
C VAL A 51 -6.31 -9.39 2.18
N ASN A 52 -6.17 -10.53 1.50
CA ASN A 52 -5.78 -10.55 0.08
C ASN A 52 -6.82 -9.88 -0.81
N GLU A 53 -8.12 -10.06 -0.54
CA GLU A 53 -9.16 -9.39 -1.33
C GLU A 53 -9.21 -7.89 -1.04
N VAL A 54 -9.03 -7.46 0.22
CA VAL A 54 -8.92 -6.03 0.59
C VAL A 54 -7.78 -5.36 -0.19
N ILE A 55 -6.59 -5.98 -0.18
CA ILE A 55 -5.42 -5.49 -0.90
C ILE A 55 -5.68 -5.47 -2.41
N LYS A 56 -6.22 -6.55 -2.97
CA LYS A 56 -6.55 -6.64 -4.40
C LYS A 56 -7.50 -5.56 -4.84
N LEU A 57 -8.58 -5.31 -4.09
CA LEU A 57 -9.52 -4.22 -4.39
C LEU A 57 -8.83 -2.86 -4.39
N ALA A 58 -7.89 -2.59 -3.47
CA ALA A 58 -7.11 -1.36 -3.47
C ALA A 58 -6.16 -1.28 -4.68
N GLU A 59 -5.50 -2.37 -5.06
CA GLU A 59 -4.58 -2.41 -6.21
C GLU A 59 -5.29 -2.14 -7.53
N GLU A 60 -6.52 -2.64 -7.70
CA GLU A 60 -7.35 -2.39 -8.87
C GLU A 60 -7.69 -0.90 -9.08
N LYS A 61 -7.54 -0.07 -8.03
CA LYS A 61 -7.80 1.37 -8.09
C LYS A 61 -6.56 2.20 -8.42
N ILE A 62 -5.37 1.60 -8.49
CA ILE A 62 -4.14 2.31 -8.85
C ILE A 62 -4.32 3.01 -10.20
N GLY A 63 -3.94 4.29 -10.25
CA GLY A 63 -4.11 5.14 -11.43
C GLY A 63 -5.33 6.06 -11.38
N LEU A 64 -6.28 5.83 -10.46
CA LEU A 64 -7.37 6.78 -10.22
C LEU A 64 -6.83 8.06 -9.57
N GLU A 65 -7.47 9.20 -9.87
CA GLU A 65 -7.11 10.48 -9.26
C GLU A 65 -7.62 10.58 -7.82
N TYR A 66 -6.91 11.37 -7.02
CA TYR A 66 -7.32 11.63 -5.65
C TYR A 66 -8.52 12.57 -5.64
N VAL A 67 -9.56 12.21 -4.89
CA VAL A 67 -10.76 13.02 -4.72
C VAL A 67 -10.97 13.26 -3.23
N TRP A 68 -10.81 14.50 -2.80
CA TRP A 68 -11.05 14.86 -1.40
C TRP A 68 -12.50 14.54 -1.01
N GLY A 69 -12.70 13.76 0.05
CA GLY A 69 -14.02 13.29 0.47
C GLY A 69 -14.62 12.15 -0.35
N GLY A 70 -13.89 11.58 -1.33
CA GLY A 70 -14.35 10.41 -2.10
C GLY A 70 -14.27 9.12 -1.27
N LYS A 71 -15.32 8.31 -1.30
CA LYS A 71 -15.55 7.17 -0.39
C LYS A 71 -15.96 5.90 -1.14
N GLY A 72 -15.49 5.80 -2.38
CA GLY A 72 -15.75 4.68 -3.28
C GLY A 72 -17.00 4.83 -4.14
N GLU A 73 -17.70 5.97 -4.11
CA GLU A 73 -18.78 6.24 -5.06
C GLU A 73 -18.25 6.50 -6.48
N ILE A 74 -19.09 6.23 -7.48
CA ILE A 74 -18.84 6.74 -8.85
C ILE A 74 -19.16 8.23 -8.86
N MET A 75 -18.18 9.04 -9.25
CA MET A 75 -18.30 10.49 -9.20
C MET A 75 -19.28 11.01 -10.25
N THR A 76 -20.33 11.68 -9.81
CA THR A 76 -21.25 12.44 -10.65
C THR A 76 -20.88 13.92 -10.64
N GLU A 77 -21.42 14.70 -11.58
CA GLU A 77 -21.22 16.16 -11.58
C GLU A 77 -21.83 16.81 -10.32
N GLU A 78 -23.04 16.39 -9.93
CA GLU A 78 -23.69 16.86 -8.70
C GLU A 78 -22.85 16.58 -7.45
N ARG A 79 -22.33 15.36 -7.34
CA ARG A 79 -21.49 14.98 -6.19
C ARG A 79 -20.18 15.75 -6.18
N LEU A 80 -19.57 15.94 -7.34
CA LEU A 80 -18.34 16.73 -7.45
C LEU A 80 -18.58 18.19 -7.04
N ASP A 81 -19.70 18.78 -7.46
CA ASP A 81 -20.07 20.15 -7.12
C ASP A 81 -20.37 20.32 -5.62
N GLU A 82 -21.03 19.35 -4.99
CA GLU A 82 -21.22 19.32 -3.53
C GLU A 82 -19.87 19.30 -2.80
N LEU A 83 -18.97 18.42 -3.22
CA LEU A 83 -17.63 18.26 -2.66
C LEU A 83 -16.77 19.53 -2.84
N ILE A 84 -16.78 20.12 -4.03
CA ILE A 84 -16.13 21.41 -4.30
C ILE A 84 -16.74 22.52 -3.43
N GLY A 85 -18.06 22.54 -3.26
CA GLY A 85 -18.73 23.51 -2.39
C GLY A 85 -18.33 23.39 -0.92
N TYR A 86 -18.13 22.16 -0.43
CA TYR A 86 -17.75 21.90 0.96
C TYR A 86 -16.26 22.16 1.24
N TYR A 87 -15.35 21.62 0.41
CA TYR A 87 -13.90 21.71 0.65
C TYR A 87 -13.26 22.93 -0.03
N GLY A 88 -13.84 23.40 -1.13
CA GLY A 88 -13.35 24.52 -1.94
C GLY A 88 -12.54 24.09 -3.17
N ASP A 89 -12.59 24.92 -4.23
CA ASP A 89 -11.99 24.65 -5.54
C ASP A 89 -10.50 24.29 -5.50
N LYS A 90 -9.75 24.86 -4.53
CA LYS A 90 -8.30 24.60 -4.38
C LYS A 90 -7.97 23.12 -4.11
N TYR A 91 -8.94 22.31 -3.67
CA TYR A 91 -8.77 20.88 -3.44
C TYR A 91 -9.01 20.02 -4.69
N TYR A 92 -9.59 20.60 -5.75
CA TYR A 92 -9.91 19.92 -7.01
C TYR A 92 -9.26 20.66 -8.20
N PRO A 93 -7.92 20.59 -8.32
CA PRO A 93 -7.16 21.39 -9.27
C PRO A 93 -7.23 20.87 -10.72
N LEU A 94 -7.78 19.66 -10.92
CA LEU A 94 -7.90 19.05 -12.24
C LEU A 94 -9.23 19.46 -12.89
N LYS A 95 -9.36 19.16 -14.19
CA LYS A 95 -10.62 19.42 -14.90
C LYS A 95 -11.72 18.48 -14.36
N LYS A 96 -12.97 18.96 -14.30
CA LYS A 96 -14.09 18.16 -13.77
C LYS A 96 -14.24 16.81 -14.48
N GLU A 97 -14.02 16.78 -15.79
CA GLU A 97 -14.13 15.56 -16.61
C GLU A 97 -13.10 14.50 -16.24
N THR A 98 -12.03 14.86 -15.53
CA THR A 98 -11.05 13.91 -15.00
C THR A 98 -11.66 13.09 -13.85
N TYR A 99 -12.54 13.70 -13.05
CA TYR A 99 -13.17 13.03 -11.91
C TYR A 99 -14.45 12.28 -12.29
N ILE A 100 -15.30 12.90 -13.11
CA ILE A 100 -16.65 12.39 -13.43
C ILE A 100 -16.59 11.01 -14.10
N GLY A 101 -17.46 10.11 -13.66
CA GLY A 101 -17.58 8.74 -14.17
C GLY A 101 -16.56 7.75 -13.61
N ASN A 102 -15.55 8.23 -12.89
CA ASN A 102 -14.58 7.39 -12.19
C ASN A 102 -14.98 7.16 -10.74
N GLN A 103 -14.54 6.05 -10.17
CA GLN A 103 -14.67 5.82 -8.73
C GLN A 103 -13.76 6.79 -7.97
N ALA A 104 -14.25 7.36 -6.88
CA ALA A 104 -13.58 8.45 -6.18
C ALA A 104 -13.08 8.04 -4.79
N PHE A 105 -11.83 8.39 -4.48
CA PHE A 105 -11.19 8.04 -3.22
C PHE A 105 -10.33 9.19 -2.66
N ASP A 106 -10.50 9.47 -1.38
CA ASP A 106 -9.45 10.02 -0.53
C ASP A 106 -8.74 8.88 0.25
N CYS A 107 -7.82 9.24 1.15
CA CYS A 107 -6.98 8.27 1.85
C CYS A 107 -7.81 7.30 2.71
N SER A 108 -8.64 7.82 3.61
CA SER A 108 -9.50 6.99 4.46
C SER A 108 -10.65 6.36 3.68
N GLY A 109 -11.09 6.98 2.58
CA GLY A 109 -12.16 6.46 1.74
C GLY A 109 -11.74 5.21 0.98
N LEU A 110 -10.49 5.11 0.56
CA LEU A 110 -9.96 3.89 -0.04
C LEU A 110 -10.00 2.72 0.96
N THR A 111 -9.48 2.92 2.17
CA THR A 111 -9.44 1.88 3.21
C THR A 111 -10.82 1.51 3.73
N TYR A 112 -11.67 2.51 3.98
CA TYR A 112 -13.08 2.33 4.35
C TYR A 112 -13.81 1.47 3.33
N TRP A 113 -13.71 1.83 2.05
CA TRP A 113 -14.39 1.12 0.97
C TRP A 113 -13.91 -0.32 0.87
N THR A 114 -12.60 -0.57 0.80
CA THR A 114 -12.09 -1.95 0.64
C THR A 114 -12.52 -2.88 1.77
N TYR A 115 -12.45 -2.41 3.03
CA TYR A 115 -12.87 -3.24 4.16
C TYR A 115 -14.39 -3.47 4.18
N ARG A 116 -15.18 -2.45 3.90
CA ARG A 116 -16.64 -2.57 3.83
C ARG A 116 -17.09 -3.50 2.72
N GLU A 117 -16.50 -3.42 1.52
CA GLU A 117 -16.90 -4.29 0.42
C GLU A 117 -16.57 -5.76 0.68
N VAL A 118 -15.43 -6.05 1.32
CA VAL A 118 -15.01 -7.45 1.56
C VAL A 118 -15.71 -8.05 2.78
N THR A 119 -15.92 -7.27 3.84
CA THR A 119 -16.36 -7.81 5.14
C THR A 119 -17.77 -7.37 5.53
N GLY A 120 -18.33 -6.34 4.89
CA GLY A 120 -19.57 -5.70 5.30
C GLY A 120 -19.44 -4.80 6.53
N VAL A 121 -18.25 -4.71 7.15
CA VAL A 121 -18.00 -3.92 8.36
C VAL A 121 -17.43 -2.55 7.99
N GLU A 122 -17.96 -1.51 8.62
CA GLU A 122 -17.43 -0.16 8.51
C GLU A 122 -16.33 0.06 9.56
N ILE A 123 -15.17 0.51 9.11
CA ILE A 123 -14.02 0.78 9.98
C ILE A 123 -13.85 2.28 10.32
N GLY A 124 -14.80 3.12 9.91
CA GLY A 124 -14.76 4.59 10.03
C GLY A 124 -14.64 5.31 8.69
N TYR A 125 -15.37 6.42 8.53
CA TYR A 125 -15.50 7.15 7.26
C TYR A 125 -14.34 8.14 7.02
N SER A 126 -13.87 8.79 8.09
CA SER A 126 -12.73 9.73 8.06
C SER A 126 -11.48 9.12 8.72
N THR A 127 -10.28 9.64 8.43
CA THR A 127 -9.04 9.18 9.08
C THR A 127 -9.16 9.22 10.60
N PHE A 128 -9.64 10.32 11.17
CA PHE A 128 -9.82 10.47 12.61
C PHE A 128 -10.84 9.47 13.20
N GLU A 129 -11.92 9.19 12.47
CA GLU A 129 -12.92 8.22 12.90
C GLU A 129 -12.37 6.79 12.84
N GLN A 130 -11.55 6.47 11.84
CA GLN A 130 -10.87 5.17 11.78
C GLN A 130 -9.91 5.01 12.94
N GLU A 131 -9.12 6.05 13.28
CA GLU A 131 -8.25 6.03 14.46
C GLU A 131 -9.05 5.82 15.75
N ASP A 132 -10.18 6.51 15.93
CA ASP A 132 -11.03 6.35 17.12
C ASP A 132 -11.67 4.96 17.24
N ILE A 133 -12.18 4.41 16.14
CA ILE A 133 -12.76 3.05 16.13
C ILE A 133 -11.69 1.99 16.37
N LEU A 134 -10.50 2.17 15.79
CA LEU A 134 -9.45 1.17 15.79
C LEU A 134 -8.46 1.30 16.95
N GLN A 135 -8.58 2.32 17.80
CA GLN A 135 -7.62 2.61 18.90
C GLN A 135 -7.36 1.43 19.85
N GLY A 136 -8.30 0.48 19.98
CA GLY A 136 -8.15 -0.73 20.79
C GLY A 136 -7.36 -1.87 20.12
N TYR A 137 -6.95 -1.70 18.88
CA TYR A 137 -6.35 -2.74 18.01
C TYR A 137 -5.02 -2.27 17.44
N GLU A 138 -4.26 -1.52 18.24
CA GLU A 138 -2.91 -1.05 17.91
C GLU A 138 -1.93 -2.22 17.83
N VAL A 139 -1.00 -2.14 16.89
CA VAL A 139 0.04 -3.17 16.68
C VAL A 139 1.42 -2.53 16.60
N SER A 140 2.43 -3.28 17.04
CA SER A 140 3.82 -2.85 16.97
C SER A 140 4.34 -2.90 15.53
N GLU A 141 5.43 -2.18 15.23
CA GLU A 141 6.10 -2.30 13.93
C GLU A 141 6.62 -3.72 13.69
N GLU A 142 7.07 -4.40 14.74
CA GLU A 142 7.58 -5.77 14.67
C GLU A 142 6.48 -6.79 14.34
N ASP A 143 5.24 -6.49 14.69
CA ASP A 143 4.08 -7.33 14.44
C ASP A 143 3.31 -6.94 13.18
N LEU A 144 3.80 -5.97 12.38
CA LEU A 144 3.13 -5.48 11.17
C LEU A 144 2.80 -6.62 10.19
N GLN A 145 1.54 -6.66 9.72
CA GLN A 145 1.03 -7.66 8.78
C GLN A 145 0.32 -7.02 7.59
N PRO A 146 0.33 -7.65 6.40
CA PRO A 146 -0.52 -7.22 5.29
C PRO A 146 -1.97 -7.00 5.74
N GLY A 147 -2.61 -5.95 5.27
CA GLY A 147 -3.93 -5.51 5.75
C GLY A 147 -3.87 -4.46 6.86
N ASP A 148 -2.80 -4.39 7.64
CA ASP A 148 -2.69 -3.36 8.67
C ASP A 148 -2.71 -1.95 8.06
N LEU A 149 -3.32 -1.01 8.79
CA LEU A 149 -3.43 0.39 8.39
C LEU A 149 -2.44 1.22 9.17
N ILE A 150 -1.67 2.04 8.46
CA ILE A 150 -0.68 2.93 9.05
C ILE A 150 -1.17 4.35 8.93
N TYR A 151 -1.26 5.02 10.08
CA TYR A 151 -1.70 6.39 10.23
C TYR A 151 -0.50 7.29 10.47
N THR A 152 -0.56 8.46 9.86
CA THR A 152 0.31 9.61 10.10
C THR A 152 -0.61 10.83 10.19
N PRO A 153 -0.16 11.98 10.73
CA PRO A 153 -1.03 13.14 10.90
C PRO A 153 -1.82 13.51 9.63
N GLY A 154 -3.12 13.20 9.63
CA GLY A 154 -4.06 13.47 8.54
C GLY A 154 -4.00 12.54 7.33
N HIS A 155 -3.32 11.38 7.41
CA HIS A 155 -3.20 10.45 6.28
C HIS A 155 -3.12 9.00 6.73
N VAL A 156 -3.75 8.10 5.97
CA VAL A 156 -3.73 6.64 6.19
C VAL A 156 -3.28 5.91 4.93
N VAL A 157 -2.54 4.81 5.12
CA VAL A 157 -2.11 3.89 4.06
C VAL A 157 -2.47 2.46 4.41
N LEU A 158 -2.73 1.63 3.40
CA LEU A 158 -2.91 0.19 3.53
C LEU A 158 -1.56 -0.51 3.31
N TYR A 159 -1.10 -1.30 4.27
CA TYR A 159 0.07 -2.14 4.07
C TYR A 159 -0.27 -3.39 3.26
N LYS A 160 0.47 -3.62 2.19
CA LYS A 160 0.25 -4.79 1.32
C LYS A 160 1.29 -5.90 1.49
N GLY A 161 2.13 -5.78 2.51
CA GLY A 161 3.25 -6.70 2.76
C GLY A 161 4.55 -6.27 2.10
N ARG A 162 5.63 -6.92 2.53
CA ARG A 162 6.98 -6.80 1.95
C ARG A 162 7.52 -5.36 1.86
N GLY A 163 7.17 -4.52 2.82
CA GLY A 163 7.59 -3.12 2.88
C GLY A 163 6.89 -2.24 1.86
N GLU A 164 5.73 -2.64 1.35
CA GLU A 164 4.95 -1.91 0.35
C GLU A 164 3.58 -1.49 0.87
N ILE A 165 3.10 -0.37 0.36
CA ILE A 165 1.81 0.21 0.73
C ILE A 165 0.98 0.55 -0.52
N ILE A 166 -0.31 0.75 -0.30
CA ILE A 166 -1.25 1.36 -1.26
C ILE A 166 -1.93 2.52 -0.57
N ASN A 167 -2.08 3.65 -1.27
CA ASN A 167 -2.82 4.79 -0.77
C ASN A 167 -3.44 5.63 -1.87
N ALA A 168 -4.48 6.38 -1.53
CA ALA A 168 -4.88 7.57 -2.27
C ALA A 168 -4.18 8.78 -1.65
N TYR A 169 -3.31 9.48 -2.39
CA TYR A 169 -2.54 10.58 -1.83
C TYR A 169 -2.36 11.72 -2.81
N ASN A 170 -2.55 12.96 -2.32
CA ASN A 170 -2.28 14.22 -3.01
C ASN A 170 -3.16 14.47 -4.25
N LYS A 171 -3.68 15.69 -4.36
CA LYS A 171 -4.53 16.20 -5.44
C LYS A 171 -3.82 16.48 -6.78
N LEU A 172 -2.50 16.27 -6.85
CA LEU A 172 -1.76 16.34 -8.11
C LEU A 172 -2.14 15.14 -9.02
N PRO A 173 -2.02 15.27 -10.36
CA PRO A 173 -2.30 14.16 -11.26
C PRO A 173 -1.48 12.91 -10.93
N TYR A 174 -2.06 11.74 -11.14
CA TYR A 174 -1.30 10.48 -11.17
C TYR A 174 -0.16 10.57 -12.21
N PRO A 175 1.05 10.05 -11.94
CA PRO A 175 1.45 9.24 -10.77
C PRO A 175 2.00 10.03 -9.58
N ILE A 176 2.01 11.37 -9.64
CA ILE A 176 2.50 12.18 -8.51
C ILE A 176 1.49 12.10 -7.35
N GLY A 177 0.21 12.27 -7.66
CA GLY A 177 -0.88 12.03 -6.72
C GLY A 177 -1.68 10.77 -7.07
N GLY A 178 -2.96 10.77 -6.73
CA GLY A 178 -3.87 9.67 -7.02
C GLY A 178 -3.71 8.45 -6.12
N VAL A 179 -4.39 7.37 -6.51
CA VAL A 179 -4.24 6.04 -5.93
C VAL A 179 -3.00 5.38 -6.52
N LYS A 180 -2.09 4.94 -5.65
CA LYS A 180 -0.78 4.41 -6.04
C LYS A 180 -0.21 3.43 -5.03
N SER A 181 0.74 2.62 -5.50
CA SER A 181 1.64 1.85 -4.64
C SER A 181 2.88 2.67 -4.26
N GLY A 182 3.48 2.35 -3.12
CA GLY A 182 4.71 2.97 -2.65
C GLY A 182 5.49 2.06 -1.70
N LYS A 183 6.66 2.55 -1.27
CA LYS A 183 7.40 1.93 -0.16
C LYS A 183 6.84 2.42 1.17
N LEU A 184 6.80 1.52 2.14
CA LEU A 184 6.47 1.83 3.52
C LEU A 184 7.55 2.77 4.09
N TYR A 185 7.09 3.82 4.74
CA TYR A 185 7.91 4.68 5.60
C TYR A 185 7.18 4.82 6.92
N LEU A 186 7.83 4.41 8.00
CA LEU A 186 7.35 4.59 9.38
C LEU A 186 8.15 5.73 9.99
N GLY A 187 7.45 6.75 10.46
CA GLY A 187 8.02 7.88 11.20
C GLY A 187 7.69 7.78 12.68
N ASP A 188 8.29 8.67 13.48
CA ASP A 188 8.07 8.68 14.94
C ASP A 188 6.60 8.91 15.33
N ASP A 189 5.83 9.58 14.48
CA ASP A 189 4.39 9.85 14.67
C ASP A 189 3.47 8.81 13.99
N SER A 190 4.03 7.69 13.53
CA SER A 190 3.24 6.63 12.90
C SER A 190 2.53 5.76 13.93
N VAL A 191 1.26 5.47 13.70
CA VAL A 191 0.46 4.52 14.49
C VAL A 191 -0.09 3.45 13.58
N ILE A 192 -0.03 2.19 14.01
CA ILE A 192 -0.45 1.04 13.21
C ILE A 192 -1.66 0.41 13.89
N TYR A 193 -2.74 0.24 13.15
CA TYR A 193 -3.93 -0.47 13.61
C TYR A 193 -4.22 -1.68 12.73
N ARG A 194 -4.78 -2.73 13.33
CA ARG A 194 -5.21 -3.95 12.63
C ARG A 194 -6.74 -4.02 12.52
N PRO A 195 -7.33 -3.61 11.38
CA PRO A 195 -8.79 -3.65 11.23
C PRO A 195 -9.38 -5.06 11.33
N LEU A 196 -8.60 -6.08 10.97
CA LEU A 196 -9.06 -7.47 11.05
C LEU A 196 -9.35 -7.88 12.50
N ASP A 197 -8.58 -7.42 13.47
CA ASP A 197 -8.81 -7.71 14.90
C ASP A 197 -10.07 -7.00 15.41
N TYR A 198 -10.33 -5.78 14.93
CA TYR A 198 -11.59 -5.08 15.16
C TYR A 198 -12.78 -5.86 14.59
N ILE A 199 -12.71 -6.27 13.32
CA ILE A 199 -13.79 -6.98 12.63
C ILE A 199 -14.16 -8.28 13.37
N LYS A 200 -13.15 -9.07 13.78
CA LYS A 200 -13.38 -10.29 14.56
C LYS A 200 -14.03 -10.04 15.91
N SER A 201 -13.76 -8.90 16.54
CA SER A 201 -14.35 -8.59 17.85
C SER A 201 -15.85 -8.28 17.80
N LEU A 202 -16.42 -8.13 16.60
CA LEU A 202 -17.85 -7.90 16.37
C LEU A 202 -18.66 -9.20 16.17
N GLU A 203 -17.98 -10.35 16.06
CA GLU A 203 -18.58 -11.69 15.94
C GLU A 203 -18.92 -12.30 17.31
#